data_AF-A0A8D0RAM3-F1
#
_entry.id   AF-A0A8D0RAM3-F1
#
_cell.length_a   1.000
_cell.length_b   1.000
_cell.length_c   1.000
_cell.angle_alpha   90.00
_cell.angle_beta   90.00
_cell.angle_gamma   90.00
#
_symmetry.space_group_name_H-M   'P 1'
#
loop_
_entity.id
_entity.type
_entity.pdbx_description
1 polymer ?
#
loop_
_entity_poly.entity_id
_entity_poly.type
_entity_poly.pdbx_seq_one_letter_code
_entity_poly.pdbx_strand_id
1 'polypeptide(L)'
;LQVILGGGRKYMFPEGTPDPEYPDDASQNGVRKDKRNLVQEWQDKNQGARYVWNRRTFLQAAQDPSVTHLMGLFEPADMKFEAERDVSMDPSLEEMTEMALQMLSRNPRGFYLFVEGLAPSKALDLKPYTSILYGNGPGYALNGSSRPSVTGSEISDRMYRQQAAVPLESETHGGEDVAVFARGPWAHLVHGVQEQSFVAHVMAFAACLEPYTDCNLRPPEGLSNAAHPRPVACPPSLLLLLAGALLLLLMPALH
;
A
#
# COMPACT_ATOMS: atom_id res chain seq x y z
N LEU A 1 7.85 -3.84 -6.50
CA LEU A 1 7.44 -3.45 -5.13
C LEU A 1 8.31 -4.21 -4.15
N GLN A 2 8.88 -3.53 -3.17
CA GLN A 2 9.75 -4.14 -2.17
C GLN A 2 8.94 -4.89 -1.10
N VAL A 3 7.82 -4.32 -0.66
CA VAL A 3 6.93 -4.90 0.33
C VAL A 3 5.50 -4.89 -0.24
N ILE A 4 4.81 -6.03 -0.19
CA ILE A 4 3.41 -6.21 -0.57
C ILE A 4 2.74 -7.01 0.55
N LEU A 5 1.77 -6.44 1.25
CA LEU A 5 1.11 -7.06 2.41
C LEU A 5 -0.40 -6.88 2.29
N GLY A 6 -1.17 -7.96 2.49
CA GLY A 6 -2.64 -7.91 2.44
C GLY A 6 -3.24 -9.29 2.21
N GLY A 7 -4.44 -9.33 1.63
CA GLY A 7 -5.07 -10.56 1.16
C GLY A 7 -4.82 -10.83 -0.34
N GLY A 8 -5.55 -11.78 -0.92
CA GLY A 8 -5.64 -11.98 -2.36
C GLY A 8 -4.87 -13.19 -2.91
N ARG A 9 -4.56 -14.21 -2.07
CA ARG A 9 -3.82 -15.41 -2.49
C ARG A 9 -4.44 -16.08 -3.73
N LYS A 10 -5.76 -16.25 -3.77
CA LYS A 10 -6.44 -17.05 -4.81
C LYS A 10 -6.22 -16.51 -6.23
N TYR A 11 -5.94 -15.21 -6.37
CA TYR A 11 -5.69 -14.56 -7.66
C TYR A 11 -4.26 -14.77 -8.18
N MET A 12 -3.37 -15.30 -7.36
CA MET A 12 -1.94 -15.46 -7.65
C MET A 12 -1.58 -16.89 -8.09
N PHE A 13 -2.44 -17.87 -7.82
CA PHE A 13 -2.20 -19.28 -8.09
C PHE A 13 -3.10 -19.85 -9.20
N PRO A 14 -2.62 -20.87 -9.94
CA PRO A 14 -3.41 -21.60 -10.96
C PRO A 14 -4.75 -22.11 -10.43
N GLU A 15 -5.74 -22.19 -11.32
CA GLU A 15 -7.04 -22.78 -11.02
C GLU A 15 -6.92 -24.15 -10.36
N GLY A 16 -7.55 -24.33 -9.19
CA GLY A 16 -7.54 -25.59 -8.43
C GLY A 16 -6.37 -25.78 -7.48
N THR A 17 -5.42 -24.83 -7.38
CA THR A 17 -4.35 -24.88 -6.38
C THR A 17 -4.94 -24.72 -4.97
N PRO A 18 -4.78 -25.69 -4.04
CA PRO A 18 -5.34 -25.57 -2.69
C PRO A 18 -4.80 -24.37 -1.92
N ASP A 19 -5.67 -23.65 -1.22
CA ASP A 19 -5.23 -22.58 -0.31
C ASP A 19 -4.51 -23.19 0.91
N PRO A 20 -3.35 -22.64 1.35
CA PRO A 20 -2.58 -23.22 2.45
C PRO A 20 -3.27 -23.17 3.81
N GLU A 21 -4.24 -22.27 3.99
CA GLU A 21 -4.98 -22.11 5.24
C GLU A 21 -6.33 -22.85 5.21
N TYR A 22 -6.94 -22.96 4.03
CA TYR A 22 -8.21 -23.65 3.81
C TYR A 22 -8.09 -24.78 2.77
N PRO A 23 -7.23 -25.80 2.99
CA PRO A 23 -6.95 -26.82 1.98
C PRO A 23 -8.17 -27.69 1.62
N ASP A 24 -9.14 -27.77 2.52
CA ASP A 24 -10.36 -28.57 2.37
C ASP A 24 -11.53 -27.77 1.76
N ASP A 25 -11.37 -26.46 1.54
CA ASP A 25 -12.39 -25.61 0.92
C ASP A 25 -11.99 -25.21 -0.51
N ALA A 26 -12.51 -25.96 -1.48
CA ALA A 26 -12.24 -25.71 -2.89
C ALA A 26 -12.65 -24.31 -3.39
N SER A 27 -13.53 -23.59 -2.66
CA SER A 27 -13.92 -22.23 -3.02
C SER A 27 -12.83 -21.18 -2.75
N GLN A 28 -11.83 -21.53 -1.93
CA GLN A 28 -10.66 -20.69 -1.62
C GLN A 28 -9.47 -20.93 -2.56
N ASN A 29 -9.54 -21.98 -3.37
CA ASN A 29 -8.44 -22.37 -4.25
C ASN A 29 -8.08 -21.28 -5.26
N GLY A 30 -6.87 -21.38 -5.80
CA GLY A 30 -6.42 -20.55 -6.92
C GLY A 30 -7.44 -20.52 -8.05
N VAL A 31 -7.58 -19.36 -8.73
CA VAL A 31 -8.60 -19.13 -9.77
C VAL A 31 -8.01 -18.76 -11.13
N ARG A 32 -6.68 -18.76 -11.27
CA ARG A 32 -6.04 -18.30 -12.51
C ARG A 32 -6.19 -19.31 -13.65
N LYS A 33 -6.87 -18.89 -14.71
CA LYS A 33 -7.09 -19.69 -15.94
C LYS A 33 -5.86 -19.81 -16.84
N ASP A 34 -4.88 -18.92 -16.67
CA ASP A 34 -3.64 -18.91 -17.46
C ASP A 34 -2.57 -19.88 -16.92
N LYS A 35 -2.89 -20.64 -15.87
CA LYS A 35 -2.02 -21.65 -15.24
C LYS A 35 -0.71 -21.09 -14.68
N ARG A 36 -0.61 -19.77 -14.50
CA ARG A 36 0.59 -19.12 -13.98
C ARG A 36 0.58 -19.07 -12.45
N ASN A 37 1.76 -19.21 -11.86
CA ASN A 37 1.99 -18.95 -10.44
C ASN A 37 2.73 -17.62 -10.32
N LEU A 38 1.99 -16.54 -10.03
CA LEU A 38 2.55 -15.19 -9.98
C LEU A 38 3.43 -14.94 -8.76
N VAL A 39 3.21 -15.69 -7.67
CA VAL A 39 4.10 -15.63 -6.50
C VAL A 39 5.47 -16.15 -6.89
N GLN A 40 5.54 -17.30 -7.55
CA GLN A 40 6.80 -17.88 -8.01
C GLN A 40 7.51 -16.95 -8.99
N GLU A 41 6.80 -16.45 -10.00
CA GLU A 41 7.39 -15.50 -10.97
C GLU A 41 7.91 -14.22 -10.31
N TRP A 42 7.24 -13.74 -9.26
CA TRP A 42 7.71 -12.59 -8.50
C TRP A 42 8.97 -12.94 -7.69
N GLN A 43 9.03 -14.11 -7.06
CA GLN A 43 10.23 -14.56 -6.34
C GLN A 43 11.42 -14.72 -7.29
N ASP A 44 11.22 -15.31 -8.47
CA ASP A 44 12.27 -15.55 -9.46
C ASP A 44 12.89 -14.24 -9.99
N LYS A 45 12.11 -13.16 -10.02
CA LYS A 45 12.56 -11.83 -10.49
C LYS A 45 13.30 -11.03 -9.43
N ASN A 46 13.17 -11.36 -8.16
CA ASN A 46 13.63 -10.51 -7.06
C ASN A 46 14.58 -11.30 -6.14
N GLN A 47 15.87 -11.01 -6.21
CA GLN A 47 16.86 -11.62 -5.30
C GLN A 47 16.56 -11.24 -3.85
N GLY A 48 16.56 -12.24 -2.95
CA GLY A 48 16.19 -12.04 -1.54
C GLY A 48 14.67 -11.92 -1.32
N ALA A 49 13.85 -12.34 -2.29
CA ALA A 49 12.40 -12.37 -2.15
C ALA A 49 11.91 -13.49 -1.25
N ARG A 50 10.98 -13.15 -0.36
CA ARG A 50 10.26 -14.09 0.49
C ARG A 50 8.76 -13.94 0.31
N TYR A 51 8.09 -15.07 0.12
CA TYR A 51 6.64 -15.18 0.23
C TYR A 51 6.27 -15.77 1.60
N VAL A 52 5.24 -15.20 2.22
CA VAL A 52 4.67 -15.64 3.50
C VAL A 52 3.14 -15.55 3.42
N TRP A 53 2.44 -16.36 4.22
CA TRP A 53 0.98 -16.39 4.21
C TRP A 53 0.35 -16.40 5.59
N ASN A 54 1.15 -16.44 6.66
CA ASN A 54 0.66 -16.34 8.04
C ASN A 54 1.54 -15.42 8.87
N ARG A 55 0.98 -14.94 9.98
CA ARG A 55 1.59 -13.99 10.92
C ARG A 55 2.95 -14.48 11.42
N ARG A 56 3.09 -15.75 11.79
CA ARG A 56 4.34 -16.29 12.34
C ARG A 56 5.49 -16.19 11.34
N THR A 57 5.26 -16.69 10.13
CA THR A 57 6.29 -16.66 9.06
C THR A 57 6.56 -15.24 8.59
N PHE A 58 5.53 -14.38 8.61
CA PHE A 58 5.66 -12.95 8.32
C PHE A 58 6.59 -12.22 9.30
N LEU A 59 6.33 -12.32 10.60
CA LEU A 59 7.14 -11.66 11.62
C LEU A 59 8.60 -12.13 11.57
N GLN A 60 8.83 -13.42 11.28
CA GLN A 60 10.17 -13.97 11.08
C GLN A 60 10.84 -13.40 9.83
N ALA A 61 10.14 -13.36 8.69
CA ALA A 61 10.69 -12.88 7.43
C ALA A 61 11.01 -11.39 7.47
N ALA A 62 10.19 -10.57 8.13
CA ALA A 62 10.43 -9.14 8.27
C ALA A 62 11.71 -8.81 9.05
N GLN A 63 12.05 -9.64 10.04
CA GLN A 63 13.24 -9.47 10.88
C GLN A 63 14.51 -10.07 10.25
N ASP A 64 14.38 -10.90 9.21
CA ASP A 64 15.50 -11.50 8.52
C ASP A 64 16.22 -10.45 7.64
N PRO A 65 17.51 -10.15 7.89
CA PRO A 65 18.26 -9.15 7.12
C PRO A 65 18.54 -9.61 5.67
N SER A 66 18.45 -10.91 5.38
CA SER A 66 18.61 -11.44 4.01
C SER A 66 17.37 -11.20 3.14
N VAL A 67 16.22 -10.92 3.75
CA VAL A 67 14.98 -10.65 3.02
C VAL A 67 14.98 -9.19 2.60
N THR A 68 15.08 -8.98 1.28
CA THR A 68 15.06 -7.64 0.67
C THR A 68 13.68 -7.31 0.11
N HIS A 69 12.94 -8.34 -0.32
CA HIS A 69 11.59 -8.23 -0.87
C HIS A 69 10.65 -9.17 -0.10
N LEU A 70 9.49 -8.67 0.31
CA LEU A 70 8.52 -9.45 1.07
C LEU A 70 7.12 -9.34 0.44
N MET A 71 6.52 -10.49 0.15
CA MET A 71 5.12 -10.60 -0.23
C MET A 71 4.39 -11.43 0.85
N GLY A 72 3.50 -10.79 1.59
CA GLY A 72 2.64 -11.42 2.59
C GLY A 72 1.20 -11.41 2.15
N LEU A 73 0.64 -12.59 1.84
CA LEU A 73 -0.77 -12.73 1.44
C LEU A 73 -1.51 -13.60 2.47
N PHE A 74 -2.29 -12.97 3.33
CA PHE A 74 -2.80 -13.55 4.57
C PHE A 74 -4.19 -14.18 4.46
N GLU A 75 -4.95 -13.90 3.41
CA GLU A 75 -6.23 -14.55 3.13
C GLU A 75 -6.40 -14.83 1.62
N PRO A 76 -7.30 -15.75 1.20
CA PRO A 76 -7.58 -16.05 -0.20
C PRO A 76 -8.05 -14.84 -0.99
N ALA A 77 -8.92 -14.03 -0.39
CA ALA A 77 -9.47 -12.79 -0.93
C ALA A 77 -9.14 -11.64 0.02
N ASP A 78 -10.12 -10.93 0.55
CA ASP A 78 -9.87 -9.86 1.53
C ASP A 78 -9.44 -10.43 2.88
N MET A 79 -8.69 -9.66 3.65
CA MET A 79 -8.40 -10.02 5.04
C MET A 79 -9.68 -9.96 5.87
N LYS A 80 -9.76 -10.80 6.90
CA LYS A 80 -10.86 -10.74 7.87
C LYS A 80 -10.92 -9.36 8.54
N PHE A 81 -12.12 -8.96 8.95
CA PHE A 81 -12.30 -7.79 9.80
C PHE A 81 -11.49 -7.94 11.08
N GLU A 82 -10.96 -6.84 11.62
CA GLU A 82 -10.16 -6.86 12.86
C GLU A 82 -10.91 -7.55 14.02
N ALA A 83 -12.24 -7.40 14.07
CA ALA A 83 -13.07 -8.03 15.09
C ALA A 83 -13.13 -9.57 14.99
N GLU A 84 -12.89 -10.12 13.80
CA GLU A 84 -12.98 -11.55 13.46
C GLU A 84 -11.61 -12.17 13.15
N ARG A 85 -10.55 -11.36 13.20
CA ARG A 85 -9.19 -11.76 12.89
C ARG A 85 -8.72 -12.91 13.79
N ASP A 86 -8.13 -13.94 13.19
CA ASP A 86 -7.43 -14.95 13.97
C ASP A 86 -6.06 -14.38 14.36
N VAL A 87 -5.94 -13.95 15.62
CA VAL A 87 -4.71 -13.31 16.14
C VAL A 87 -3.46 -14.19 16.07
N SER A 88 -3.62 -15.50 15.88
CA SER A 88 -2.51 -16.45 15.73
C SER A 88 -2.07 -16.60 14.28
N MET A 89 -2.98 -16.45 13.32
CA MET A 89 -2.76 -16.69 11.89
C MET A 89 -2.56 -15.39 11.10
N ASP A 90 -3.24 -14.32 11.47
CA ASP A 90 -3.35 -13.08 10.70
C ASP A 90 -2.68 -11.89 11.43
N PRO A 91 -1.76 -11.16 10.78
CA PRO A 91 -1.22 -9.93 11.34
C PRO A 91 -2.27 -8.81 11.36
N SER A 92 -2.20 -7.93 12.34
CA SER A 92 -3.01 -6.69 12.31
C SER A 92 -2.46 -5.69 11.29
N LEU A 93 -3.27 -4.68 10.91
CA LEU A 93 -2.81 -3.59 10.05
C LEU A 93 -1.61 -2.82 10.67
N GLU A 94 -1.61 -2.70 12.00
CA GLU A 94 -0.50 -2.12 12.76
C GLU A 94 0.77 -2.95 12.60
N GLU A 95 0.71 -4.27 12.81
CA GLU A 95 1.85 -5.17 12.65
C GLU A 95 2.38 -5.16 11.21
N MET A 96 1.48 -5.16 10.22
CA MET A 96 1.87 -5.04 8.81
C MET A 96 2.61 -3.74 8.53
N THR A 97 2.11 -2.63 9.06
CA THR A 97 2.70 -1.29 8.89
C THR A 97 4.05 -1.19 9.57
N GLU A 98 4.18 -1.67 10.81
CA GLU A 98 5.42 -1.62 11.57
C GLU A 98 6.54 -2.39 10.86
N MET A 99 6.24 -3.61 10.41
CA MET A 99 7.23 -4.45 9.72
C MET A 99 7.58 -3.90 8.34
N ALA A 100 6.60 -3.33 7.61
CA ALA A 100 6.86 -2.64 6.35
C ALA A 100 7.82 -1.46 6.56
N LEU A 101 7.61 -0.66 7.61
CA LEU A 101 8.50 0.44 7.98
C LEU A 101 9.91 -0.07 8.28
N GLN A 102 10.06 -1.13 9.08
CA GLN A 102 11.38 -1.71 9.42
C GLN A 102 12.16 -2.22 8.21
N MET A 103 11.47 -2.75 7.20
CA MET A 103 12.11 -3.21 5.96
C MET A 103 12.48 -2.04 5.03
N LEU A 104 11.54 -1.11 4.83
CA LEU A 104 11.69 0.00 3.90
C LEU A 104 12.68 1.07 4.42
N SER A 105 12.78 1.26 5.74
CA SER A 105 13.71 2.20 6.36
C SER A 105 15.18 1.84 6.16
N ARG A 106 15.48 0.63 5.69
CA ARG A 106 16.84 0.17 5.36
C ARG A 106 17.41 0.90 4.14
N ASN A 107 16.56 1.47 3.28
CA ASN A 107 17.01 2.19 2.09
C ASN A 107 17.37 3.65 2.46
N PRO A 108 18.65 4.06 2.35
CA PRO A 108 19.07 5.41 2.71
C PRO A 108 18.50 6.50 1.78
N ARG A 109 17.95 6.12 0.62
CA ARG A 109 17.25 7.05 -0.28
C ARG A 109 15.80 7.32 0.12
N GLY A 110 15.34 6.73 1.22
CA GLY A 110 13.96 6.80 1.67
C GLY A 110 13.05 5.77 0.97
N PHE A 111 11.76 5.88 1.27
CA PHE A 111 10.74 4.96 0.76
C PHE A 111 9.39 5.67 0.62
N TYR A 112 8.52 5.07 -0.16
CA TYR A 112 7.10 5.37 -0.21
C TYR A 112 6.35 4.17 0.39
N LEU A 113 5.41 4.43 1.29
CA LEU A 113 4.55 3.41 1.90
C LEU A 113 3.09 3.87 1.78
N PHE A 114 2.26 2.98 1.23
CA PHE A 114 0.81 3.14 1.20
C PHE A 114 0.20 2.14 2.20
N VAL A 115 -0.63 2.65 3.10
CA VAL A 115 -1.34 1.86 4.11
C VAL A 115 -2.81 2.17 3.97
N GLU A 116 -3.61 1.14 3.75
CA GLU A 116 -5.06 1.24 3.63
C GLU A 116 -5.70 0.52 4.80
N GLY A 117 -6.59 1.21 5.50
CA GLY A 117 -7.40 0.64 6.57
C GLY A 117 -8.86 0.98 6.34
N LEU A 118 -9.70 -0.04 6.21
CA LEU A 118 -11.15 0.12 6.13
C LEU A 118 -11.71 0.22 7.56
N ALA A 119 -12.39 1.33 7.87
CA ALA A 119 -12.98 1.59 9.18
C ALA A 119 -14.51 1.79 9.09
N PRO A 120 -15.32 1.29 10.04
CA PRO A 120 -16.77 1.56 10.11
C PRO A 120 -17.12 2.88 10.85
N SER A 121 -18.21 3.60 10.50
CA SER A 121 -18.60 4.91 11.09
C SER A 121 -20.12 5.11 11.42
N LYS A 122 -20.49 6.15 12.22
CA LYS A 122 -21.78 6.48 12.95
C LYS A 122 -22.20 8.00 12.93
N ALA A 123 -23.51 8.37 12.85
CA ALA A 123 -24.18 9.69 13.15
C ALA A 123 -25.59 9.72 13.89
N LEU A 124 -26.06 10.92 14.35
CA LEU A 124 -27.13 11.26 15.36
C LEU A 124 -28.37 12.13 14.87
N ASP A 125 -29.64 11.80 15.20
CA ASP A 125 -30.89 12.63 15.06
C ASP A 125 -32.14 12.42 16.03
N LEU A 126 -32.01 11.98 17.29
CA LEU A 126 -33.01 12.09 18.40
C LEU A 126 -34.40 11.35 18.35
N LYS A 127 -34.54 10.19 17.68
CA LYS A 127 -35.53 9.11 18.01
C LYS A 127 -34.77 7.85 18.57
N PRO A 128 -35.32 6.66 18.90
CA PRO A 128 -34.46 5.48 19.06
C PRO A 128 -34.13 4.94 17.66
N TYR A 129 -33.04 5.46 17.12
CA TYR A 129 -32.36 5.00 15.90
C TYR A 129 -30.93 4.65 16.32
N THR A 130 -30.27 3.73 15.62
CA THR A 130 -28.87 3.49 15.89
C THR A 130 -28.07 4.71 15.50
N SER A 131 -27.02 5.02 16.27
CA SER A 131 -26.10 6.10 15.88
C SER A 131 -25.40 5.85 14.53
N ILE A 132 -25.70 4.86 13.69
CA ILE A 132 -25.31 4.82 12.26
C ILE A 132 -26.60 4.63 11.48
N LEU A 133 -26.75 5.31 10.34
CA LEU A 133 -27.73 5.00 9.31
C LEU A 133 -27.06 5.14 7.94
N TYR A 134 -27.60 4.45 6.94
CA TYR A 134 -27.11 4.51 5.57
C TYR A 134 -28.16 5.11 4.64
N GLY A 135 -27.72 5.84 3.60
CA GLY A 135 -28.64 6.37 2.58
C GLY A 135 -29.34 5.25 1.81
N ASN A 136 -28.61 4.18 1.53
CA ASN A 136 -29.10 2.99 0.86
C ASN A 136 -28.36 1.75 1.36
N GLY A 137 -28.72 0.57 0.85
CA GLY A 137 -28.01 -0.67 1.17
C GLY A 137 -28.89 -1.72 1.83
N PRO A 138 -28.26 -2.83 2.26
CA PRO A 138 -28.99 -4.05 2.58
C PRO A 138 -29.61 -4.02 3.98
N GLY A 139 -29.43 -2.94 4.73
CA GLY A 139 -30.07 -2.73 6.02
C GLY A 139 -31.50 -2.17 5.93
N TYR A 140 -32.00 -1.90 4.73
CA TYR A 140 -33.42 -1.58 4.54
C TYR A 140 -34.28 -2.78 4.98
N ALA A 141 -35.22 -2.54 5.91
CA ALA A 141 -36.12 -3.57 6.38
C ALA A 141 -37.51 -3.00 6.65
N LEU A 142 -38.55 -3.74 6.26
CA LEU A 142 -39.94 -3.49 6.62
C LEU A 142 -40.52 -4.73 7.32
N ASN A 143 -41.21 -4.52 8.43
CA ASN A 143 -42.11 -5.49 9.03
C ASN A 143 -43.55 -5.10 8.64
N GLY A 144 -44.09 -5.78 7.62
CA GLY A 144 -45.32 -5.37 6.94
C GLY A 144 -45.15 -4.02 6.25
N SER A 145 -45.93 -3.02 6.65
CA SER A 145 -45.84 -1.64 6.14
C SER A 145 -45.04 -0.71 7.06
N SER A 146 -44.41 -1.24 8.10
CA SER A 146 -43.78 -0.46 9.17
C SER A 146 -42.30 -0.77 9.36
N ARG A 147 -41.52 0.24 9.74
CA ARG A 147 -40.11 0.10 10.10
C ARG A 147 -39.98 -0.75 11.39
N PRO A 148 -39.09 -1.76 11.44
CA PRO A 148 -38.86 -2.57 12.64
C PRO A 148 -38.37 -1.75 13.85
N SER A 149 -38.85 -2.10 15.04
CA SER A 149 -38.29 -1.63 16.31
C SER A 149 -37.01 -2.41 16.61
N VAL A 150 -36.04 -1.76 17.25
CA VAL A 150 -34.70 -2.34 17.52
C VAL A 150 -34.40 -2.31 19.01
N THR A 151 -33.73 -3.33 19.53
CA THR A 151 -33.40 -3.50 20.95
C THR A 151 -31.91 -3.39 21.22
N GLY A 152 -31.53 -3.14 22.48
CA GLY A 152 -30.13 -2.99 22.91
C GLY A 152 -29.22 -4.19 22.61
N SER A 153 -29.78 -5.41 22.65
CA SER A 153 -29.06 -6.64 22.31
C SER A 153 -28.83 -6.80 20.81
N GLU A 154 -29.80 -6.43 19.98
CA GLU A 154 -29.70 -6.53 18.52
C GLU A 154 -28.70 -5.52 17.96
N ILE A 155 -28.67 -4.29 18.49
CA ILE A 155 -27.76 -3.23 18.02
C ILE A 155 -26.30 -3.43 18.45
N SER A 156 -26.06 -4.34 19.39
CA SER A 156 -24.72 -4.69 19.88
C SER A 156 -24.13 -5.87 19.11
N ASP A 157 -24.93 -6.53 18.28
CA ASP A 157 -24.47 -7.60 17.39
C ASP A 157 -23.55 -7.00 16.31
N ARG A 158 -22.38 -7.62 16.12
CA ARG A 158 -21.40 -7.22 15.11
C ARG A 158 -21.94 -7.36 13.68
N MET A 159 -22.89 -8.27 13.49
CA MET A 159 -23.55 -8.54 12.21
C MET A 159 -24.78 -7.64 11.97
N TYR A 160 -25.11 -6.76 12.90
CA TYR A 160 -26.27 -5.88 12.79
C TYR A 160 -26.11 -4.90 11.62
N ARG A 161 -27.01 -4.99 10.64
CA ARG A 161 -27.09 -4.06 9.50
C ARG A 161 -27.93 -2.86 9.87
N GLN A 162 -27.33 -1.68 9.86
CA GLN A 162 -28.05 -0.46 10.23
C GLN A 162 -29.05 -0.07 9.16
N GLN A 163 -30.16 0.52 9.59
CA GLN A 163 -31.28 0.80 8.70
C GLN A 163 -30.86 1.71 7.55
N ALA A 164 -31.38 1.41 6.36
CA ALA A 164 -31.16 2.18 5.15
C ALA A 164 -32.48 2.72 4.59
N ALA A 165 -32.43 3.85 3.87
CA ALA A 165 -33.63 4.46 3.29
C ALA A 165 -34.03 3.83 1.94
N VAL A 166 -33.06 3.44 1.11
CA VAL A 166 -33.30 2.79 -0.18
C VAL A 166 -32.73 1.36 -0.18
N PRO A 167 -33.52 0.33 -0.51
CA PRO A 167 -33.03 -1.05 -0.53
C PRO A 167 -32.05 -1.28 -1.68
N LEU A 168 -30.85 -1.73 -1.36
CA LEU A 168 -29.86 -2.23 -2.31
C LEU A 168 -29.14 -3.47 -1.73
N GLU A 169 -28.53 -4.30 -2.58
CA GLU A 169 -27.74 -5.46 -2.12
C GLU A 169 -26.42 -5.04 -1.46
N SER A 170 -25.85 -3.92 -1.91
CA SER A 170 -24.67 -3.25 -1.36
C SER A 170 -24.95 -1.77 -1.19
N GLU A 171 -24.39 -1.16 -0.16
CA GLU A 171 -24.42 0.29 0.00
C GLU A 171 -23.51 0.98 -1.05
N THR A 172 -23.83 2.23 -1.40
CA THR A 172 -23.08 3.04 -2.36
C THR A 172 -22.20 4.07 -1.67
N HIS A 173 -21.02 4.34 -2.23
CA HIS A 173 -20.16 5.42 -1.73
C HIS A 173 -20.82 6.80 -1.70
N GLY A 174 -20.44 7.60 -0.70
CA GLY A 174 -20.70 9.03 -0.64
C GLY A 174 -19.84 9.81 -1.64
N GLY A 175 -20.34 10.95 -2.09
CA GLY A 175 -19.67 11.85 -3.04
C GLY A 175 -19.24 13.18 -2.43
N GLU A 176 -19.31 13.30 -1.10
CA GLU A 176 -18.90 14.48 -0.35
C GLU A 176 -17.37 14.59 -0.20
N ASP A 177 -16.90 15.81 0.04
CA ASP A 177 -15.48 16.07 0.28
C ASP A 177 -14.97 15.29 1.50
N VAL A 178 -13.77 14.70 1.37
CA VAL A 178 -13.09 13.97 2.45
C VAL A 178 -11.93 14.77 3.04
N ALA A 179 -11.65 14.56 4.32
CA ALA A 179 -10.55 15.23 5.01
C ALA A 179 -9.18 14.67 4.60
N VAL A 180 -8.18 15.56 4.46
CA VAL A 180 -6.77 15.20 4.27
C VAL A 180 -5.96 15.72 5.45
N PHE A 181 -5.24 14.83 6.13
CA PHE A 181 -4.34 15.17 7.24
C PHE A 181 -2.89 15.02 6.79
N ALA A 182 -2.02 15.99 7.10
CA ALA A 182 -0.61 15.97 6.70
C ALA A 182 0.31 16.40 7.84
N ARG A 183 1.48 15.76 7.92
CA ARG A 183 2.58 16.09 8.84
C ARG A 183 3.92 15.77 8.20
N GLY A 184 4.92 16.62 8.44
CA GLY A 184 6.28 16.43 7.92
C GLY A 184 6.71 17.55 6.95
N PRO A 185 7.82 17.38 6.23
CA PRO A 185 8.29 18.34 5.24
C PRO A 185 7.18 18.71 4.26
N TRP A 186 6.95 20.01 4.08
CA TRP A 186 5.96 20.57 3.14
C TRP A 186 4.49 20.25 3.44
N ALA A 187 4.16 19.71 4.61
CA ALA A 187 2.78 19.46 5.02
C ALA A 187 1.90 20.72 5.08
N HIS A 188 2.51 21.90 5.26
CA HIS A 188 1.80 23.19 5.23
C HIS A 188 1.18 23.54 3.87
N LEU A 189 1.56 22.84 2.79
CA LEU A 189 0.94 22.98 1.47
C LEU A 189 -0.45 22.31 1.42
N VAL A 190 -0.75 21.41 2.35
CA VAL A 190 -2.08 20.80 2.47
C VAL A 190 -2.99 21.74 3.25
N HIS A 191 -3.77 22.55 2.52
CA HIS A 191 -4.69 23.51 3.09
C HIS A 191 -5.88 23.80 2.15
N GLY A 192 -6.97 24.32 2.71
CA GLY A 192 -8.15 24.73 1.95
C GLY A 192 -8.95 23.55 1.39
N VAL A 193 -9.65 23.81 0.28
CA VAL A 193 -10.37 22.81 -0.51
C VAL A 193 -9.56 22.56 -1.78
N GLN A 194 -9.26 21.30 -2.07
CA GLN A 194 -8.38 20.89 -3.16
C GLN A 194 -8.99 19.71 -3.90
N GLU A 195 -8.62 19.57 -5.18
CA GLU A 195 -8.91 18.37 -5.96
C GLU A 195 -8.18 17.15 -5.38
N GLN A 196 -8.79 15.94 -5.45
CA GLN A 196 -8.17 14.72 -4.90
C GLN A 196 -6.79 14.42 -5.52
N SER A 197 -6.58 14.79 -6.79
CA SER A 197 -5.30 14.66 -7.49
C SER A 197 -4.16 15.45 -6.82
N PHE A 198 -4.48 16.51 -6.07
CA PHE A 198 -3.50 17.32 -5.33
C PHE A 198 -2.65 16.47 -4.37
N VAL A 199 -3.24 15.44 -3.76
CA VAL A 199 -2.51 14.55 -2.82
C VAL A 199 -1.30 13.90 -3.50
N ALA A 200 -1.44 13.41 -4.72
CA ALA A 200 -0.33 12.82 -5.46
C ALA A 200 0.74 13.88 -5.83
N HIS A 201 0.30 15.07 -6.26
CA HIS A 201 1.19 16.15 -6.64
C HIS A 201 2.01 16.69 -5.47
N VAL A 202 1.40 16.90 -4.30
CA VAL A 202 2.11 17.40 -3.12
C VAL A 202 3.11 16.37 -2.59
N MET A 203 2.78 15.08 -2.64
CA MET A 203 3.72 14.01 -2.28
C MET A 203 4.90 13.95 -3.24
N ALA A 204 4.65 14.01 -4.56
CA ALA A 204 5.71 14.02 -5.56
C ALA A 204 6.61 15.25 -5.44
N PHE A 205 6.03 16.44 -5.25
CA PHE A 205 6.75 17.68 -5.02
C PHE A 205 7.63 17.62 -3.76
N ALA A 206 7.07 17.19 -2.63
CA ALA A 206 7.80 17.12 -1.35
C ALA A 206 9.00 16.16 -1.40
N ALA A 207 8.94 15.14 -2.25
CA ALA A 207 10.00 14.15 -2.47
C ALA A 207 10.89 14.45 -3.69
N CYS A 208 10.68 15.58 -4.39
CA CYS A 208 11.37 15.93 -5.64
C CYS A 208 11.32 14.82 -6.70
N LEU A 209 10.18 14.12 -6.78
CA LEU A 209 9.90 13.10 -7.79
C LEU A 209 9.32 13.77 -9.04
N GLU A 210 9.45 13.12 -10.19
CA GLU A 210 8.85 13.57 -11.44
C GLU A 210 7.34 13.89 -11.26
N PRO A 211 6.83 15.00 -11.81
CA PRO A 211 7.48 15.99 -12.68
C PRO A 211 8.23 17.13 -11.94
N TYR A 212 8.45 17.00 -10.63
CA TYR A 212 8.99 18.04 -9.75
C TYR A 212 10.46 17.81 -9.37
N THR A 213 11.29 17.28 -10.27
CA THR A 213 12.72 17.08 -9.97
C THR A 213 13.45 18.40 -9.72
N ASP A 214 12.99 19.49 -10.34
CA ASP A 214 13.48 20.86 -10.12
C ASP A 214 12.77 21.56 -8.95
N CYS A 215 12.51 20.81 -7.87
CA CYS A 215 11.76 21.26 -6.69
C CYS A 215 12.40 22.44 -5.94
N ASN A 216 13.69 22.71 -6.13
CA ASN A 216 14.48 23.73 -5.41
C ASN A 216 14.41 23.61 -3.87
N LEU A 217 14.17 22.40 -3.35
CA LEU A 217 14.09 22.13 -1.92
C LEU A 217 15.47 21.76 -1.36
N ARG A 218 15.69 22.03 -0.07
CA ARG A 218 16.90 21.57 0.62
C ARG A 218 16.85 20.06 0.83
N PRO A 219 18.01 19.37 0.86
CA PRO A 219 18.06 17.96 1.24
C PRO A 219 17.43 17.73 2.62
N PRO A 220 16.80 16.57 2.87
CA PRO A 220 16.20 16.26 4.15
C PRO A 220 17.21 16.32 5.31
N GLU A 221 16.81 16.89 6.44
CA GLU A 221 17.64 16.95 7.65
C GLU A 221 18.01 15.53 8.12
N GLY A 222 19.30 15.28 8.36
CA GLY A 222 19.83 13.97 8.79
C GLY A 222 20.40 13.10 7.67
N LEU A 223 20.21 13.45 6.39
CA LEU A 223 20.90 12.83 5.26
C LEU A 223 22.09 13.69 4.83
N SER A 224 23.13 13.74 5.67
CA SER A 224 24.40 14.35 5.26
C SER A 224 25.08 13.47 4.21
N ASN A 225 25.14 13.96 2.98
CA ASN A 225 25.98 13.49 1.86
C ASN A 225 25.78 12.03 1.40
N ALA A 226 24.69 11.76 0.69
CA ALA A 226 24.69 10.67 -0.29
C ALA A 226 23.91 11.08 -1.55
N ALA A 227 24.65 11.25 -2.65
CA ALA A 227 24.19 11.27 -4.03
C ALA A 227 23.35 12.47 -4.53
N HIS A 228 24.02 13.61 -4.72
CA HIS A 228 23.93 14.31 -6.00
C HIS A 228 25.30 14.25 -6.68
N PRO A 229 25.51 13.41 -7.71
CA PRO A 229 26.55 13.72 -8.67
C PRO A 229 26.10 15.00 -9.37
N ARG A 230 26.68 16.14 -8.97
CA ARG A 230 26.74 17.28 -9.89
C ARG A 230 27.36 16.76 -11.19
N PRO A 231 26.86 17.14 -12.38
CA PRO A 231 27.58 16.85 -13.60
C PRO A 231 28.96 17.49 -13.44
N VAL A 232 29.99 16.65 -13.31
CA VAL A 232 31.38 17.10 -13.31
C VAL A 232 31.58 17.65 -14.70
N ALA A 233 31.58 18.98 -14.83
CA ALA A 233 32.07 19.62 -16.02
C ALA A 233 33.52 19.14 -16.20
N CYS A 234 33.71 18.30 -17.23
CA CYS A 234 35.03 17.78 -17.60
C CYS A 234 35.94 18.99 -17.84
N PRO A 235 37.04 19.16 -17.07
CA PRO A 235 37.91 20.29 -17.28
C PRO A 235 38.53 20.16 -18.69
N PRO A 236 38.51 21.23 -19.51
CA PRO A 236 38.94 21.18 -20.91
C PRO A 236 40.43 20.81 -21.09
N SER A 237 41.19 20.75 -19.99
CA SER A 237 42.58 20.31 -19.95
C SER A 237 42.78 18.83 -20.28
N LEU A 238 41.82 17.95 -20.02
CA LEU A 238 41.99 16.51 -20.28
C LEU A 238 41.84 16.15 -21.77
N LEU A 239 40.98 16.87 -22.49
CA LEU A 239 40.81 16.73 -23.95
C LEU A 239 42.04 17.22 -24.73
N LEU A 240 42.71 18.26 -24.23
CA LEU A 240 43.96 18.77 -24.82
C LEU A 240 45.14 17.81 -24.60
N LEU A 241 45.20 17.13 -23.45
CA LEU A 241 46.23 16.11 -23.16
C LEU A 241 46.09 14.86 -24.04
N LEU A 242 44.86 14.41 -24.30
CA LEU A 242 44.59 13.27 -25.19
C LEU A 242 44.85 13.60 -26.67
N ALA A 243 44.53 14.82 -27.11
CA ALA A 243 44.85 15.28 -28.46
C ALA A 243 46.36 15.45 -28.69
N GLY A 244 47.10 15.93 -27.68
CA GLY A 244 48.56 16.08 -27.73
C GLY A 244 49.29 14.73 -27.80
N ALA A 245 48.84 13.72 -27.06
CA ALA A 245 49.42 12.38 -27.09
C ALA A 245 49.19 11.67 -28.45
N LEU A 246 48.06 11.92 -29.10
CA LEU A 246 47.77 11.36 -30.42
C LEU A 246 48.60 12.01 -31.54
N LEU A 247 48.93 13.30 -31.43
CA LEU A 247 49.81 13.99 -32.39
C LEU A 247 51.27 13.51 -32.29
N LEU A 248 51.75 13.17 -31.09
CA LEU A 248 53.10 12.64 -30.87
C LEU A 248 53.28 11.20 -31.40
N LEU A 249 52.19 10.43 -31.51
CA LEU A 249 52.19 9.08 -32.07
C LEU A 249 52.09 9.06 -33.61
N LEU A 250 51.77 10.19 -34.24
CA LEU A 250 51.57 10.32 -35.68
C LEU A 250 52.72 11.01 -36.42
N MET A 251 53.80 11.40 -35.74
CA MET A 251 55.00 11.97 -36.36
C MET A 251 55.96 10.84 -36.76
N PRO A 252 56.10 10.49 -38.06
CA PRO A 252 57.13 9.56 -38.50
C PRO A 252 58.49 10.26 -38.40
N ALA A 253 59.49 9.55 -37.90
CA ALA A 253 60.86 10.01 -37.83
C ALA A 253 61.32 10.55 -39.19
N LEU A 254 61.60 11.86 -39.23
CA LEU A 254 62.28 12.52 -40.35
C LEU A 254 63.62 13.04 -39.82
N HIS A 255 64.67 12.32 -40.25
CA HIS A 255 66.12 12.56 -40.14
C HIS A 255 66.76 12.37 -38.75
#